data_AF-A0A8H5GT67-F1
#
_entry.id   AF-A0A8H5GT67-F1
#
_cell.length_a   1.000
_cell.length_b   1.000
_cell.length_c   1.000
_cell.angle_alpha   90.00
_cell.angle_beta   90.00
_cell.angle_gamma   90.00
#
_symmetry.space_group_name_H-M   'P 1'
#
loop_
_entity.id
_entity.type
_entity.pdbx_description
1 polymer ?
#
loop_
_entity_poly.entity_id
_entity_poly.type
_entity_poly.pdbx_seq_one_letter_code
_entity_poly.pdbx_strand_id
1 'polypeptide(L)'
;MSSVTSDSSVPPSPTKRTRPPSLRLDHVGIDPCELIGKVLKCARRSPVHPVITLDFTDNTSFQILVDGYNPRLRGVPKELEMNDSFDQVIAAGLVDLEIVDCALITLSDKAFDRKQAHDRPDVQWNQQHLGVAIKFAEENPRWHCVWATLREYDDDLQSCVFRSYDDVYIDRLDRSPRKRSARRMSFPQS
;
A
#
# COMPACT_ATOMS: atom_id res chain seq x y z
N MET A 1 56.81 4.80 45.52
CA MET A 1 57.04 3.97 44.32
C MET A 1 55.70 3.42 43.88
N SER A 2 55.33 3.76 42.65
CA SER A 2 54.06 3.53 41.99
C SER A 2 53.75 2.04 41.76
N SER A 3 52.48 1.69 41.66
CA SER A 3 51.97 0.85 40.56
C SER A 3 50.46 0.99 40.45
N VAL A 4 50.05 1.25 39.22
CA VAL A 4 48.75 1.72 38.77
C VAL A 4 47.98 0.51 38.24
N THR A 5 46.76 0.26 38.74
CA THR A 5 45.84 -0.70 38.14
C THR A 5 44.94 0.05 37.15
N SER A 6 45.15 -0.21 35.86
CA SER A 6 44.34 0.32 34.76
C SER A 6 42.96 -0.33 34.77
N ASP A 7 41.93 0.46 35.09
CA ASP A 7 40.53 0.07 34.96
C ASP A 7 40.07 0.36 33.52
N SER A 8 39.80 -0.69 32.76
CA SER A 8 39.33 -0.60 31.38
C SER A 8 37.83 -0.36 31.35
N SER A 9 37.41 0.90 31.33
CA SER A 9 36.01 1.27 31.12
C SER A 9 35.59 1.08 29.66
N VAL A 10 34.77 0.05 29.40
CA VAL A 10 34.10 -0.18 28.11
C VAL A 10 33.06 0.93 27.86
N PRO A 11 32.97 1.52 26.66
CA PRO A 11 31.97 2.54 26.38
C PRO A 11 30.55 1.94 26.30
N PRO A 12 29.51 2.66 26.77
CA PRO A 12 28.13 2.17 26.70
C PRO A 12 27.70 2.02 25.24
N SER A 13 27.23 0.83 24.89
CA SER A 13 26.65 0.53 23.58
C SER A 13 25.45 1.44 23.29
N PRO A 14 25.27 1.92 22.04
CA PRO A 14 24.16 2.78 21.71
C PRO A 14 22.85 2.04 21.97
N THR A 15 22.03 2.62 22.83
CA THR A 15 20.71 2.16 23.21
C THR A 15 19.89 1.94 21.94
N LYS A 16 19.67 0.68 21.55
CA LYS A 16 18.65 0.32 20.57
C LYS A 16 17.34 0.87 21.12
N ARG A 17 16.87 2.00 20.57
CA ARG A 17 15.50 2.44 20.81
C ARG A 17 14.59 1.32 20.34
N THR A 18 13.99 0.63 21.30
CA THR A 18 12.95 -0.37 21.05
C THR A 18 11.82 0.34 20.32
N ARG A 19 11.65 0.01 19.04
CA ARG A 19 10.48 0.39 18.25
C ARG A 19 9.24 -0.03 19.05
N PRO A 20 8.18 0.79 19.15
CA PRO A 20 6.92 0.29 19.66
C PRO A 20 6.53 -0.93 18.82
N PRO A 21 6.22 -2.09 19.43
CA PRO A 21 5.64 -3.18 18.68
C PRO A 21 4.40 -2.66 17.96
N SER A 22 4.19 -3.07 16.70
CA SER A 22 2.94 -2.79 15.99
C SER A 22 1.80 -3.43 16.80
N LEU A 23 1.05 -2.59 17.52
CA LEU A 23 -0.04 -2.99 18.40
C LEU A 23 -1.30 -3.39 17.62
N ARG A 24 -1.21 -4.35 16.70
CA ARG A 24 -2.40 -4.85 15.98
C ARG A 24 -2.39 -6.37 15.91
N LEU A 25 -3.21 -6.97 16.80
CA LEU A 25 -3.46 -8.41 16.89
C LEU A 25 -4.48 -8.93 15.86
N ASP A 26 -5.16 -8.05 15.11
CA ASP A 26 -6.17 -8.45 14.14
C ASP A 26 -5.82 -7.88 12.76
N HIS A 27 -5.67 -8.76 11.76
CA HIS A 27 -5.49 -8.35 10.38
C HIS A 27 -6.78 -7.64 9.91
N VAL A 28 -6.69 -6.37 9.53
CA VAL A 28 -7.81 -5.62 8.96
C VAL A 28 -8.06 -6.14 7.55
N GLY A 29 -9.34 -6.32 7.16
CA GLY A 29 -9.73 -6.74 5.82
C GLY A 29 -10.13 -8.21 5.69
N ILE A 30 -10.29 -8.65 4.44
CA ILE A 30 -10.66 -10.03 4.08
C ILE A 30 -9.42 -10.88 3.76
N ASP A 31 -9.61 -12.19 3.69
CA ASP A 31 -8.57 -13.12 3.25
C ASP A 31 -8.29 -12.95 1.73
N PRO A 32 -7.04 -12.71 1.29
CA PRO A 32 -6.66 -12.66 -0.12
C PRO A 32 -7.10 -13.88 -0.93
N CYS A 33 -7.22 -15.06 -0.30
CA CYS A 33 -7.70 -16.27 -0.96
C CYS A 33 -9.12 -16.12 -1.53
N GLU A 34 -9.93 -15.19 -1.02
CA GLU A 34 -11.25 -14.88 -1.59
C GLU A 34 -11.20 -14.32 -3.03
N LEU A 35 -10.04 -13.80 -3.47
CA LEU A 35 -9.86 -13.27 -4.82
C LEU A 35 -9.47 -14.37 -5.83
N ILE A 36 -9.00 -15.53 -5.38
CA ILE A 36 -8.51 -16.61 -6.26
C ILE A 36 -9.68 -17.18 -7.08
N GLY A 37 -9.44 -17.38 -8.37
CA GLY A 37 -10.44 -17.83 -9.36
C GLY A 37 -11.38 -16.73 -9.84
N LYS A 38 -11.28 -15.49 -9.30
CA LYS A 38 -12.04 -14.36 -9.83
C LYS A 38 -11.37 -13.81 -11.08
N VAL A 39 -12.20 -13.40 -12.05
CA VAL A 39 -11.72 -12.80 -13.29
C VAL A 39 -11.83 -11.29 -13.21
N LEU A 40 -10.68 -10.62 -13.17
CA LEU A 40 -10.55 -9.18 -13.10
C LEU A 40 -11.07 -8.58 -14.41
N LYS A 41 -12.06 -7.70 -14.29
CA LYS A 41 -12.62 -6.94 -15.39
C LYS A 41 -11.91 -5.61 -15.59
N CYS A 42 -11.56 -4.94 -14.51
CA CYS A 42 -10.74 -3.73 -14.53
C CYS A 42 -10.18 -3.40 -13.14
N ALA A 43 -9.02 -2.76 -13.12
CA ALA A 43 -8.43 -2.16 -11.93
C ALA A 43 -8.33 -0.65 -12.11
N ARG A 44 -8.63 0.14 -11.07
CA ARG A 44 -8.61 1.61 -11.14
C ARG A 44 -8.04 2.21 -9.88
N ARG A 45 -7.09 3.14 -10.04
CA ARG A 45 -6.57 3.98 -8.96
C ARG A 45 -7.51 5.16 -8.72
N SER A 46 -7.78 5.47 -7.46
CA SER A 46 -8.50 6.68 -7.10
C SER A 46 -7.59 7.91 -7.27
N PRO A 47 -8.07 9.01 -7.88
CA PRO A 47 -7.28 10.23 -8.01
C PRO A 47 -7.22 11.05 -6.71
N VAL A 48 -8.03 10.70 -5.70
CA VAL A 48 -8.19 11.49 -4.47
C VAL A 48 -7.71 10.75 -3.22
N HIS A 49 -7.75 9.41 -3.26
CA HIS A 49 -7.48 8.55 -2.11
C HIS A 49 -6.47 7.47 -2.50
N PRO A 50 -5.60 7.02 -1.58
CA PRO A 50 -4.67 5.92 -1.83
C PRO A 50 -5.43 4.59 -1.81
N VAL A 51 -6.21 4.36 -2.87
CA VAL A 51 -7.07 3.20 -3.04
C VAL A 51 -6.99 2.71 -4.47
N ILE A 52 -6.84 1.40 -4.63
CA ILE A 52 -7.03 0.71 -5.91
C ILE A 52 -8.31 -0.10 -5.81
N THR A 53 -9.23 0.11 -6.75
CA THR A 53 -10.47 -0.66 -6.85
C THR A 53 -10.33 -1.72 -7.92
N LEU A 54 -10.65 -2.97 -7.58
CA LEU A 54 -10.69 -4.12 -8.45
C LEU A 54 -12.16 -4.48 -8.70
N ASP A 55 -12.60 -4.44 -9.95
CA ASP A 55 -13.94 -4.90 -10.35
C ASP A 55 -13.83 -6.23 -11.10
N PHE A 56 -14.67 -7.19 -10.74
CA PHE A 56 -14.65 -8.54 -11.28
C PHE A 56 -15.88 -8.83 -12.17
N THR A 57 -15.77 -9.85 -13.02
CA THR A 57 -16.84 -10.24 -13.96
C THR A 57 -18.09 -10.79 -13.28
N ASP A 58 -17.95 -11.33 -12.07
CA ASP A 58 -19.05 -11.78 -11.19
C ASP A 58 -19.82 -10.61 -10.53
N ASN A 59 -19.50 -9.37 -10.89
CA ASN A 59 -20.04 -8.12 -10.33
C ASN A 59 -19.65 -7.87 -8.86
N THR A 60 -18.69 -8.60 -8.32
CA THR A 60 -18.06 -8.23 -7.05
C THR A 60 -16.99 -7.15 -7.26
N SER A 61 -16.76 -6.35 -6.23
CA SER A 61 -15.74 -5.31 -6.22
C SER A 61 -14.96 -5.41 -4.92
N PHE A 62 -13.65 -5.22 -5.00
CA PHE A 62 -12.74 -5.19 -3.86
C PHE A 62 -11.86 -3.96 -3.94
N GLN A 63 -11.28 -3.58 -2.82
CA GLN A 63 -10.36 -2.45 -2.73
C GLN A 63 -9.08 -2.85 -2.00
N ILE A 64 -7.95 -2.41 -2.53
CA ILE A 64 -6.68 -2.37 -1.80
C ILE A 64 -6.62 -1.01 -1.11
N LEU A 65 -6.52 -1.04 0.20
CA LEU A 65 -6.62 0.11 1.11
C LEU A 65 -5.34 0.22 1.94
N VAL A 66 -5.03 1.45 2.38
CA VAL A 66 -3.91 1.71 3.29
C VAL A 66 -4.39 1.69 4.73
N ASP A 67 -3.70 0.94 5.59
CA ASP A 67 -4.03 0.89 7.02
C ASP A 67 -3.88 2.26 7.68
N GLY A 68 -4.82 2.56 8.58
CA GLY A 68 -4.92 3.83 9.29
C GLY A 68 -5.25 5.04 8.42
N TYR A 69 -5.48 4.90 7.11
CA TYR A 69 -5.89 6.01 6.27
C TYR A 69 -7.35 6.42 6.54
N ASN A 70 -7.57 7.69 6.86
CA ASN A 70 -8.90 8.26 7.03
C ASN A 70 -9.19 9.31 5.94
N PRO A 71 -10.16 9.08 5.04
CA PRO A 71 -10.52 10.04 3.99
C PRO A 71 -10.91 11.44 4.50
N ARG A 72 -11.40 11.55 5.74
CA ARG A 72 -11.81 12.81 6.39
C ARG A 72 -10.64 13.53 7.07
N LEU A 73 -9.60 12.79 7.46
CA LEU A 73 -8.42 13.28 8.17
C LEU A 73 -7.19 12.75 7.44
N ARG A 74 -6.89 13.32 6.26
CA ARG A 74 -5.92 12.74 5.32
C ARG A 74 -4.49 12.68 5.87
N GLY A 75 -4.14 13.58 6.79
CA GLY A 75 -2.80 13.63 7.38
C GLY A 75 -1.71 13.85 6.33
N VAL A 76 -0.57 13.20 6.53
CA VAL A 76 0.55 13.21 5.58
C VAL A 76 0.16 12.42 4.31
N PRO A 77 0.53 12.89 3.10
CA PRO A 77 0.23 12.18 1.86
C PRO A 77 0.72 10.74 1.87
N LYS A 78 -0.23 9.82 1.73
CA LYS A 78 0.01 8.40 1.50
C LYS A 78 -0.33 8.08 0.05
N GLU A 79 0.48 7.25 -0.58
CA GLU A 79 0.29 6.80 -1.95
C GLU A 79 0.39 5.28 -2.02
N LEU A 80 -0.39 4.68 -2.92
CA LEU A 80 -0.19 3.29 -3.31
C LEU A 80 0.80 3.25 -4.47
N GLU A 81 1.88 2.53 -4.28
CA GLU A 81 2.87 2.19 -5.29
C GLU A 81 2.67 0.74 -5.73
N MET A 82 3.14 0.43 -6.93
CA MET A 82 3.05 -0.90 -7.51
C MET A 82 4.21 -1.14 -8.47
N ASN A 83 4.40 -2.39 -8.87
CA ASN A 83 5.36 -2.71 -9.92
C ASN A 83 4.81 -2.34 -11.32
N ASP A 84 5.70 -2.01 -12.25
CA ASP A 84 5.36 -1.57 -13.61
C ASP A 84 4.37 -2.49 -14.33
N SER A 85 4.47 -3.80 -14.08
CA SER A 85 3.57 -4.78 -14.65
C SER A 85 2.12 -4.64 -14.18
N PHE A 86 1.88 -4.17 -12.96
CA PHE A 86 0.52 -3.92 -12.48
C PHE A 86 0.00 -2.56 -12.94
N ASP A 87 0.87 -1.55 -13.05
CA ASP A 87 0.51 -0.27 -13.67
C ASP A 87 0.01 -0.47 -15.11
N GLN A 88 0.62 -1.40 -15.87
CA GLN A 88 0.14 -1.77 -17.21
C GLN A 88 -1.28 -2.35 -17.19
N VAL A 89 -1.61 -3.18 -16.19
CA VAL A 89 -2.96 -3.75 -16.04
C VAL A 89 -3.99 -2.64 -15.76
N ILE A 90 -3.64 -1.68 -14.90
CA ILE A 90 -4.50 -0.52 -14.62
C ILE A 90 -4.66 0.35 -15.89
N ALA A 91 -3.57 0.61 -16.60
CA ALA A 91 -3.55 1.43 -17.81
C ALA A 91 -4.34 0.81 -18.98
N ALA A 92 -4.37 -0.52 -19.07
CA ALA A 92 -5.17 -1.25 -20.06
C ALA A 92 -6.69 -1.02 -19.88
N GLY A 93 -7.12 -0.69 -18.66
CA GLY A 93 -8.52 -0.41 -18.35
C GLY A 93 -9.34 -1.69 -18.25
N LEU A 94 -9.99 -2.10 -19.34
CA LEU A 94 -10.77 -3.34 -19.38
C LEU A 94 -9.87 -4.52 -19.73
N VAL A 95 -9.87 -5.53 -18.86
CA VAL A 95 -9.08 -6.76 -18.98
C VAL A 95 -9.96 -7.97 -18.67
N ASP A 96 -9.47 -9.16 -18.98
CA ASP A 96 -10.11 -10.44 -18.67
C ASP A 96 -9.05 -11.39 -18.10
N LEU A 97 -8.60 -11.10 -16.88
CA LEU A 97 -7.47 -11.77 -16.23
C LEU A 97 -7.92 -12.50 -14.97
N GLU A 98 -7.87 -13.83 -15.00
CA GLU A 98 -8.15 -14.65 -13.82
C GLU A 98 -7.02 -14.52 -12.79
N ILE A 99 -7.37 -14.33 -11.53
CA ILE A 99 -6.42 -14.37 -10.41
C ILE A 99 -6.17 -15.83 -10.06
N VAL A 100 -4.95 -16.31 -10.28
CA VAL A 100 -4.54 -17.67 -9.93
C VAL A 100 -3.96 -17.77 -8.52
N ASP A 101 -3.46 -16.66 -7.99
CA ASP A 101 -2.91 -16.59 -6.65
C ASP A 101 -3.00 -15.16 -6.12
N CYS A 102 -3.18 -15.02 -4.80
CA CYS A 102 -3.30 -13.74 -4.13
C CYS A 102 -2.86 -13.90 -2.68
N ALA A 103 -1.96 -13.03 -2.22
CA ALA A 103 -1.39 -13.12 -0.89
C ALA A 103 -1.08 -11.75 -0.31
N LEU A 104 -1.09 -11.69 1.02
CA LEU A 104 -0.44 -10.63 1.77
C LEU A 104 1.02 -11.03 1.99
N ILE A 105 1.93 -10.13 1.64
CA ILE A 105 3.36 -10.37 1.71
C ILE A 105 4.01 -9.36 2.64
N THR A 106 5.06 -9.76 3.35
CA THR A 106 5.89 -8.84 4.12
C THR A 106 7.03 -8.33 3.24
N LEU A 107 7.08 -7.02 3.06
CA LEU A 107 8.15 -6.31 2.38
C LEU A 107 9.13 -5.73 3.41
N SER A 108 10.36 -5.47 3.00
CA SER A 108 11.41 -4.89 3.85
C SER A 108 12.18 -3.85 3.07
N ASP A 109 11.87 -2.58 3.32
CA ASP A 109 12.39 -1.45 2.55
C ASP A 109 13.20 -0.47 3.39
N LYS A 110 13.94 0.41 2.72
CA LYS A 110 14.72 1.48 3.35
C LYS A 110 13.87 2.73 3.51
N ALA A 111 13.57 3.09 4.74
CA ALA A 111 12.90 4.33 5.12
C ALA A 111 13.92 5.36 5.65
N PHE A 112 13.60 6.64 5.55
CA PHE A 112 14.50 7.72 5.97
C PHE A 112 13.78 9.01 6.38
N ASP A 113 14.48 9.80 7.19
CA ASP A 113 14.12 11.15 7.61
C ASP A 113 15.37 12.04 7.50
N ARG A 114 15.35 12.95 6.53
CA ARG A 114 16.36 14.00 6.30
C ARG A 114 15.81 15.29 6.89
N LYS A 115 16.16 15.59 8.14
CA LYS A 115 15.74 16.85 8.75
C LYS A 115 16.52 18.00 8.11
N GLN A 116 15.81 19.04 7.69
CA GLN A 116 16.38 20.28 7.12
C GLN A 116 17.32 21.05 8.08
N ALA A 117 17.40 20.68 9.35
CA ALA A 117 18.26 21.37 10.31
C ALA A 117 19.71 20.87 10.19
N HIS A 118 20.62 21.80 9.87
CA HIS A 118 22.08 21.62 9.72
C HIS A 118 22.82 20.80 10.80
N ASP A 119 22.16 20.51 11.93
CA ASP A 119 22.74 19.92 13.14
C ASP A 119 22.27 18.49 13.46
N ARG A 120 21.45 17.86 12.61
CA ARG A 120 21.04 16.45 12.81
C ARG A 120 21.46 15.57 11.64
N PRO A 121 22.06 14.40 11.92
CA PRO A 121 22.35 13.44 10.87
C PRO A 121 21.06 12.86 10.29
N ASP A 122 21.08 12.59 8.98
CA ASP A 122 20.05 11.80 8.30
C ASP A 122 19.82 10.48 9.04
N VAL A 123 18.56 10.17 9.32
CA VAL A 123 18.18 8.91 9.96
C VAL A 123 17.65 7.96 8.89
N GLN A 124 18.20 6.75 8.84
CA GLN A 124 17.73 5.69 7.94
C GLN A 124 17.46 4.42 8.72
N TRP A 125 16.43 3.67 8.33
CA TRP A 125 16.10 2.38 8.94
C TRP A 125 15.51 1.40 7.93
N ASN A 126 15.61 0.11 8.25
CA ASN A 126 14.83 -0.91 7.55
C ASN A 126 13.43 -0.93 8.13
N GLN A 127 12.42 -0.83 7.29
CA GLN A 127 11.02 -0.91 7.67
C GLN A 127 10.37 -2.13 7.02
N GLN A 128 9.83 -3.00 7.87
CA GLN A 128 8.90 -4.04 7.43
C GLN A 128 7.49 -3.48 7.36
N HIS A 129 6.76 -3.84 6.32
CA HIS A 129 5.36 -3.48 6.07
C HIS A 129 4.67 -4.55 5.22
N LEU A 130 3.34 -4.55 5.21
CA LEU A 130 2.52 -5.47 4.42
C LEU A 130 2.21 -4.89 3.04
N GLY A 131 2.44 -5.72 2.01
CA GLY A 131 2.02 -5.52 0.63
C GLY A 131 0.94 -6.52 0.22
N VAL A 132 0.23 -6.23 -0.87
CA VAL A 132 -0.64 -7.18 -1.57
C VAL A 132 0.08 -7.67 -2.81
N ALA A 133 0.13 -8.98 -3.02
CA ALA A 133 0.66 -9.60 -4.23
C ALA A 133 -0.44 -10.40 -4.94
N ILE A 134 -0.64 -10.12 -6.23
CA ILE A 134 -1.64 -10.77 -7.09
C ILE A 134 -0.93 -11.44 -8.25
N LYS A 135 -1.35 -12.65 -8.62
CA LYS A 135 -0.84 -13.37 -9.78
C LYS A 135 -1.98 -13.66 -10.74
N PHE A 136 -1.81 -13.31 -12.01
CA PHE A 136 -2.81 -13.54 -13.05
C PHE A 136 -2.49 -14.76 -13.91
N ALA A 137 -3.52 -15.35 -14.52
CA ALA A 137 -3.46 -16.41 -15.51
C ALA A 137 -2.98 -15.90 -16.90
N GLU A 138 -1.85 -15.19 -16.92
CA GLU A 138 -1.23 -14.72 -18.16
C GLU A 138 -0.40 -15.83 -18.83
N GLU A 139 0.06 -15.59 -20.07
CA GLU A 139 1.00 -16.50 -20.75
C GLU A 139 2.28 -16.74 -19.95
N ASN A 140 2.77 -15.68 -19.26
CA ASN A 140 3.92 -15.73 -18.36
C ASN A 140 3.53 -15.23 -16.96
N PRO A 141 2.92 -16.09 -16.11
CA PRO A 141 2.40 -15.68 -14.81
C PRO A 141 3.49 -15.08 -13.89
N ARG A 142 3.27 -13.85 -13.44
CA ARG A 142 4.18 -13.13 -12.54
C ARG A 142 3.42 -12.46 -11.40
N TRP A 143 4.13 -12.08 -10.35
CA TRP A 143 3.55 -11.36 -9.23
C TRP A 143 3.41 -9.87 -9.52
N HIS A 144 2.25 -9.33 -9.19
CA HIS A 144 1.89 -7.92 -9.25
C HIS A 144 1.74 -7.43 -7.82
N CYS A 145 2.68 -6.59 -7.39
CA CYS A 145 2.76 -6.16 -6.00
C CYS A 145 2.23 -4.73 -5.85
N VAL A 146 1.51 -4.48 -4.77
CA VAL A 146 0.99 -3.18 -4.35
C VAL A 146 1.39 -2.94 -2.90
N TRP A 147 1.92 -1.76 -2.60
CA TRP A 147 2.30 -1.35 -1.24
C TRP A 147 2.00 0.13 -1.01
N ALA A 148 2.02 0.55 0.26
CA ALA A 148 1.81 1.95 0.62
C ALA A 148 3.11 2.64 0.99
N THR A 149 3.31 3.83 0.42
CA THR A 149 4.43 4.70 0.76
C THR A 149 3.89 6.05 1.22
N LEU A 150 4.53 6.59 2.25
CA LEU A 150 4.33 7.95 2.72
C LEU A 150 5.59 8.73 2.36
N ARG A 151 5.42 9.87 1.68
CA ARG A 151 6.53 10.74 1.27
C ARG A 151 6.24 12.19 1.64
N GLU A 152 7.25 12.87 2.15
CA GLU A 152 7.26 14.33 2.26
C GLU A 152 8.37 14.88 1.38
N TYR A 153 8.06 15.98 0.69
CA TYR A 153 8.98 16.68 -0.17
C TYR A 153 9.24 18.07 0.41
N ASP A 154 10.47 18.52 0.27
CA ASP A 154 10.86 19.90 0.45
C ASP A 154 10.42 20.69 -0.80
N ASP A 155 9.52 21.64 -0.63
CA ASP A 155 8.97 22.43 -1.73
C ASP A 155 10.03 23.31 -2.41
N ASP A 156 11.03 23.79 -1.67
CA ASP A 156 12.08 24.66 -2.20
C ASP A 156 13.10 23.84 -3.01
N LEU A 157 13.46 22.67 -2.52
CA LEU A 157 14.48 21.80 -3.15
C LEU A 157 13.88 20.75 -4.09
N GLN A 158 12.56 20.63 -4.15
CA GLN A 158 11.83 19.57 -4.87
C GLN A 158 12.38 18.17 -4.59
N SER A 159 12.86 17.95 -3.37
CA SER A 159 13.56 16.73 -2.97
C SER A 159 12.81 15.99 -1.87
N CYS A 160 12.78 14.66 -1.93
CA CYS A 160 12.14 13.84 -0.92
C CYS A 160 12.98 13.88 0.37
N VAL A 161 12.41 14.45 1.43
CA VAL A 161 13.04 14.60 2.75
C VAL A 161 12.61 13.52 3.73
N PHE A 162 11.42 12.96 3.56
CA PHE A 162 10.92 11.87 4.37
C PHE A 162 10.34 10.78 3.49
N ARG A 163 10.66 9.53 3.82
CA ARG A 163 10.00 8.35 3.25
C ARG A 163 9.79 7.31 4.34
N SER A 164 8.56 6.85 4.47
CA SER A 164 8.19 5.67 5.25
C SER A 164 7.15 4.84 4.52
N TYR A 165 6.80 3.69 5.11
CA TYR A 165 5.86 2.73 4.51
C TYR A 165 4.70 2.48 5.45
N ASP A 166 3.57 2.05 4.91
CA ASP A 166 2.39 1.64 5.67
C ASP A 166 1.92 0.27 5.19
N ASP A 167 1.17 -0.42 6.04
CA ASP A 167 0.56 -1.70 5.69
C ASP A 167 -0.63 -1.47 4.75
N VAL A 168 -0.82 -2.37 3.79
CA VAL A 168 -2.04 -2.43 2.98
C VAL A 168 -2.89 -3.64 3.33
N TYR A 169 -4.18 -3.55 3.04
CA TYR A 169 -5.13 -4.65 3.18
C TYR A 169 -6.14 -4.65 2.04
N ILE A 170 -6.84 -5.79 1.89
CA ILE A 170 -7.93 -5.95 0.92
C ILE A 170 -9.25 -5.89 1.67
N ASP A 171 -10.22 -5.17 1.14
CA ASP A 171 -11.59 -5.17 1.67
C ASP A 171 -12.63 -5.27 0.55
N ARG A 172 -13.81 -5.75 0.90
CA ARG A 172 -14.93 -5.85 -0.03
C ARG A 172 -15.60 -4.50 -0.19
N LEU A 173 -15.82 -4.08 -1.44
CA LEU A 173 -16.56 -2.86 -1.75
C LEU A 173 -18.03 -3.19 -2.00
N ASP A 174 -18.85 -3.01 -0.97
CA ASP A 174 -20.30 -3.15 -1.09
C ASP A 174 -20.90 -1.99 -1.88
N ARG A 175 -21.21 -2.26 -3.15
CA ARG A 175 -21.94 -1.31 -3.99
C ARG A 175 -23.43 -1.52 -3.78
N SER A 176 -24.13 -0.47 -3.31
CA SER A 176 -25.60 -0.47 -3.35
C SER A 176 -26.06 -0.75 -4.79
N PRO A 177 -27.07 -1.61 -5.01
CA PRO A 177 -27.59 -1.87 -6.35
C PRO A 177 -27.97 -0.54 -7.02
N ARG A 178 -27.26 -0.16 -8.09
CA ARG A 178 -27.63 1.03 -8.86
C ARG A 178 -29.05 0.80 -9.38
N LYS A 179 -30.03 1.60 -8.91
CA LYS A 179 -31.36 1.67 -9.51
C LYS A 179 -31.17 1.90 -11.01
N ARG A 180 -31.48 0.88 -11.82
CA ARG A 180 -31.58 1.04 -13.27
C ARG A 180 -32.67 2.07 -13.52
N SER A 181 -32.28 3.29 -13.83
CA SER A 181 -33.21 4.32 -14.28
C SER A 181 -33.91 3.76 -15.52
N ALA A 182 -35.19 3.45 -15.38
CA ALA A 182 -36.00 2.96 -16.47
C ALA A 182 -35.98 4.04 -17.56
N ARG A 183 -35.29 3.76 -18.66
CA ARG A 183 -35.42 4.54 -19.89
C ARG A 183 -36.91 4.60 -20.21
N ARG A 184 -37.51 5.79 -20.07
CA ARG A 184 -38.85 6.10 -20.54
C ARG A 184 -38.88 5.71 -22.02
N MET A 185 -39.50 4.58 -22.35
CA MET A 185 -39.85 4.27 -23.73
C MET A 185 -40.97 5.24 -24.10
N SER A 186 -40.63 6.28 -24.86
CA SER A 186 -41.61 7.12 -25.53
C SER A 186 -42.31 6.26 -26.58
N PHE A 187 -43.58 5.96 -26.36
CA PHE A 187 -44.44 5.39 -27.39
C PHE A 187 -44.65 6.42 -28.50
N PRO A 188 -44.57 6.04 -29.79
CA PRO A 188 -44.90 6.95 -30.87
C PRO A 188 -46.40 7.23 -30.85
N GLN A 189 -46.76 8.52 -30.88
CA GLN A 189 -48.14 8.94 -31.13
C GLN A 189 -48.46 8.71 -32.60
N SER A 190 -49.51 7.93 -32.82
CA SER A 190 -50.20 7.70 -34.10
C SER A 190 -50.96 8.93 -34.57
#